data_AF-A0A8S2RUT6-F1
#
_entry.id   AF-A0A8S2RUT6-F1
#
_cell.length_a   1.000
_cell.length_b   1.000
_cell.length_c   1.000
_cell.angle_alpha   90.00
_cell.angle_beta   90.00
_cell.angle_gamma   90.00
#
_symmetry.space_group_name_H-M   'P 1'
#
loop_
_entity.id
_entity.type
_entity.pdbx_description
1 polymer ?
#
loop_
_entity_poly.entity_id
_entity_poly.type
_entity_poly.pdbx_seq_one_letter_code
_entity_poly.pdbx_strand_id
1 'polypeptide(L)'
;DKNGLTLTNSKDQLNRWKEYFDEMLNVDTTINEQVLQQIPSPTVDDEELSRQDAVPTLDEVVKAIGQIKNKKAPGKDDVPAELLKAGGHYIAEWLHEIIRDVWEQEFMIKE
;
A
#
# COMPACT_ATOMS: atom_id res chain seq x y z
N ASP A 1 16.42 -0.90 26.28
CA ASP A 1 15.47 -1.92 26.74
C ASP A 1 14.28 -1.17 27.31
N LYS A 2 13.39 -1.82 28.06
CA LYS A 2 12.24 -1.14 28.68
C LYS A 2 12.63 -0.22 29.86
N ASN A 3 13.81 -0.43 30.42
CA ASN A 3 14.33 0.28 31.59
C ASN A 3 15.26 1.44 31.22
N GLY A 4 15.35 1.79 29.92
CA GLY A 4 16.14 2.92 29.44
C GLY A 4 17.62 2.61 29.13
N LEU A 5 18.05 1.34 29.19
CA LEU A 5 19.42 0.96 28.84
C LEU A 5 19.58 0.75 27.33
N THR A 6 20.72 1.11 26.75
CA THR A 6 20.95 0.90 25.31
C THR A 6 21.14 -0.58 24.99
N LEU A 7 20.39 -1.10 24.02
CA LEU A 7 20.54 -2.47 23.52
C LEU A 7 21.51 -2.49 22.33
N THR A 8 22.59 -3.25 22.43
CA THR A 8 23.63 -3.36 21.38
C THR A 8 23.54 -4.64 20.56
N ASN A 9 22.82 -5.66 21.05
CA ASN A 9 22.64 -6.95 20.38
C ASN A 9 21.36 -6.96 19.53
N SER A 10 21.45 -7.40 18.28
CA SER A 10 20.32 -7.44 17.33
C SER A 10 19.16 -8.31 17.79
N LYS A 11 19.42 -9.44 18.46
CA LYS A 11 18.38 -10.33 18.99
C LYS A 11 17.59 -9.65 20.10
N ASP A 12 18.28 -8.96 21.00
CA ASP A 12 17.66 -8.27 22.12
C ASP A 12 16.89 -7.03 21.65
N GLN A 13 17.40 -6.33 20.64
CA GLN A 13 16.66 -5.27 19.96
C GLN A 13 15.36 -5.82 19.35
N LEU A 14 15.41 -6.93 18.61
CA LEU A 14 14.23 -7.54 18.01
C LEU A 14 13.19 -7.96 19.06
N ASN A 15 13.64 -8.57 20.16
CA ASN A 15 12.77 -8.93 21.27
C ASN A 15 12.11 -7.70 21.91
N ARG A 16 12.87 -6.61 22.11
CA ARG A 16 12.34 -5.36 22.63
C ARG A 16 11.32 -4.71 21.69
N TRP A 17 11.56 -4.80 20.38
CA TRP A 17 10.59 -4.36 19.36
C TRP A 17 9.31 -5.17 19.42
N LYS A 18 9.41 -6.50 19.49
CA LYS A 18 8.26 -7.38 19.65
C LYS A 18 7.45 -7.01 20.90
N GLU A 19 8.10 -6.88 22.05
CA GLU A 19 7.45 -6.48 23.31
C GLU A 19 6.77 -5.11 23.19
N TYR A 20 7.44 -4.13 22.59
CA TYR A 20 6.88 -2.78 22.40
C TYR A 20 5.59 -2.80 21.57
N PHE A 21 5.62 -3.47 20.43
CA PHE A 21 4.47 -3.52 19.53
C PHE A 21 3.34 -4.36 20.08
N ASP A 22 3.65 -5.44 20.80
CA ASP A 22 2.64 -6.27 21.46
C ASP A 22 1.85 -5.43 22.48
N GLU A 23 2.54 -4.70 23.35
CA GLU A 23 1.91 -3.83 24.35
C GLU A 23 1.14 -2.66 23.73
N MET A 24 1.64 -2.11 22.62
CA MET A 24 1.04 -0.95 21.98
C MET A 24 -0.17 -1.30 21.11
N LEU A 25 -0.13 -2.43 20.39
CA LEU A 25 -1.11 -2.78 19.36
C LEU A 25 -2.15 -3.79 19.85
N ASN A 26 -1.78 -4.68 20.78
CA ASN A 26 -2.67 -5.74 21.28
C ASN A 26 -3.33 -5.34 22.61
N VAL A 27 -3.73 -4.07 22.72
CA VAL A 27 -4.47 -3.57 23.88
C VAL A 27 -5.91 -4.08 23.78
N ASP A 28 -6.35 -4.86 24.78
CA ASP A 28 -7.74 -5.25 24.96
C ASP A 28 -8.60 -3.98 25.16
N THR A 29 -9.11 -3.47 24.04
CA THR A 29 -9.95 -2.27 24.02
C THR A 29 -11.40 -2.73 23.98
N THR A 30 -12.21 -2.31 24.96
CA THR A 30 -13.66 -2.44 24.89
C THR A 30 -14.19 -1.46 23.86
N ILE A 31 -14.43 -1.95 22.65
CA ILE A 31 -15.01 -1.15 21.58
C ILE A 31 -16.46 -0.83 21.96
N ASN A 32 -16.76 0.45 22.19
CA ASN A 32 -18.14 0.88 22.41
C ASN A 32 -18.86 0.92 21.06
N GLU A 33 -19.79 -0.01 20.83
CA GLU A 33 -20.60 -0.07 19.62
C GLU A 33 -21.37 1.23 19.34
N GLN A 34 -21.80 1.95 20.38
CA GLN A 34 -22.47 3.24 20.20
C GLN A 34 -21.54 4.31 19.62
N VAL A 35 -20.24 4.23 19.90
CA VAL A 35 -19.23 5.12 19.31
C VAL A 35 -18.94 4.72 17.86
N LEU A 36 -18.89 3.41 17.56
CA LEU A 36 -18.76 2.93 16.18
C LEU A 36 -19.92 3.38 15.30
N GLN A 37 -21.17 3.30 15.79
CA GLN A 37 -22.35 3.77 15.05
C GLN A 37 -22.37 5.29 14.81
N GLN A 38 -21.60 6.06 15.58
CA GLN A 38 -21.43 7.51 15.39
C GLN A 38 -20.34 7.86 14.38
N ILE A 39 -19.49 6.91 13.98
CA ILE A 39 -18.51 7.12 12.92
C ILE A 39 -19.29 7.27 11.61
N PRO A 40 -19.18 8.40 10.90
CA PRO A 40 -19.81 8.55 9.60
C PRO A 40 -19.23 7.49 8.66
N SER A 41 -20.04 6.50 8.30
CA SER A 41 -19.68 5.62 7.19
C SER A 41 -19.73 6.47 5.92
N PRO A 42 -18.66 6.53 5.12
CA PRO A 42 -18.77 7.15 3.81
C PRO A 42 -19.89 6.42 3.06
N THR A 43 -20.97 7.14 2.75
CA THR A 43 -21.98 6.65 1.82
C THR A 43 -21.37 6.73 0.43
N VAL A 44 -20.48 5.79 0.12
CA VAL A 44 -20.24 5.44 -1.28
C VAL A 44 -21.49 4.74 -1.76
N ASP A 45 -22.08 5.26 -2.82
CA ASP A 45 -23.19 4.58 -3.47
C ASP A 45 -22.69 3.27 -4.11
N ASP A 46 -23.64 2.41 -4.48
CA ASP A 46 -23.33 1.11 -5.07
C ASP A 46 -22.54 1.26 -6.39
N GLU A 47 -22.67 2.40 -7.06
CA GLU A 47 -21.92 2.72 -8.28
C GLU A 47 -20.44 2.96 -7.96
N GLU A 48 -20.14 3.81 -6.98
CA GLU A 48 -18.78 4.05 -6.49
C GLU A 48 -18.11 2.78 -5.99
N LEU A 49 -18.85 1.94 -5.27
CA LEU A 49 -18.34 0.66 -4.79
C LEU A 49 -17.99 -0.26 -5.97
N SER A 50 -18.90 -0.39 -6.94
CA SER A 50 -18.67 -1.17 -8.14
C SER A 50 -17.52 -0.65 -9.00
N ARG A 51 -17.23 0.66 -8.99
CA ARG A 51 -16.05 1.21 -9.67
C ARG A 51 -14.75 0.84 -8.99
N GLN A 52 -14.72 0.74 -7.66
CA GLN A 52 -13.51 0.39 -6.91
C GLN A 52 -13.12 -1.09 -7.09
N ASP A 53 -14.12 -1.97 -7.26
CA ASP A 53 -13.90 -3.40 -7.50
C ASP A 53 -13.64 -3.73 -8.98
N ALA A 54 -13.77 -2.75 -9.87
CA ALA A 54 -13.54 -2.94 -11.30
C ALA A 54 -12.05 -3.13 -11.61
N VAL A 55 -11.78 -3.91 -12.65
CA VAL A 55 -10.43 -4.07 -13.20
C VAL A 55 -9.89 -2.69 -13.61
N PRO A 56 -8.66 -2.32 -13.19
CA PRO A 56 -8.05 -1.05 -13.58
C PRO A 56 -8.01 -0.87 -15.10
N THR A 57 -8.38 0.31 -15.57
CA THR A 57 -8.39 0.68 -16.98
C THR A 57 -7.03 1.21 -17.44
N LEU A 58 -6.76 1.15 -18.75
CA LEU A 58 -5.54 1.72 -19.32
C LEU A 58 -5.44 3.23 -19.06
N ASP A 59 -6.56 3.96 -19.14
CA ASP A 59 -6.60 5.41 -18.87
C ASP A 59 -6.22 5.74 -17.43
N GLU A 60 -6.63 4.92 -16.46
CA GLU A 60 -6.21 5.06 -15.07
C GLU A 60 -4.71 4.85 -14.91
N VAL A 61 -4.14 3.84 -15.58
CA VAL A 61 -2.70 3.58 -15.58
C VAL A 61 -1.93 4.75 -16.21
N VAL A 62 -2.37 5.25 -17.38
CA VAL A 62 -1.77 6.41 -18.05
C VAL A 62 -1.81 7.64 -17.13
N LYS A 63 -2.95 7.90 -16.50
CA LYS A 63 -3.13 9.02 -15.57
C LYS A 63 -2.23 8.87 -14.33
N ALA A 64 -2.15 7.66 -13.78
CA ALA A 64 -1.31 7.35 -12.63
C ALA A 64 0.17 7.60 -12.95
N ILE A 65 0.68 7.11 -14.09
CA ILE A 65 2.05 7.36 -14.54
C ILE A 65 2.34 8.85 -14.63
N GLY A 66 1.39 9.64 -15.18
CA GLY A 66 1.51 11.09 -15.26
C GLY A 66 1.62 11.80 -13.90
N GLN A 67 0.94 11.27 -12.87
CA GLN A 67 0.89 11.84 -11.52
C GLN A 67 2.11 11.53 -10.65
N ILE A 68 2.93 10.53 -11.01
CA ILE A 68 4.15 10.18 -10.24
C ILE A 68 5.08 11.40 -10.18
N LYS A 69 5.71 11.68 -9.04
CA LYS A 69 6.61 12.83 -8.89
C LYS A 69 8.00 12.53 -9.47
N ASN A 70 8.51 13.44 -10.28
CA ASN A 70 9.88 13.39 -10.79
C ASN A 70 10.90 13.68 -9.67
N LYS A 71 12.16 13.29 -9.89
CA LYS A 71 13.33 13.52 -9.02
C LYS A 71 13.19 12.87 -7.65
N LYS A 72 12.39 11.81 -7.56
CA LYS A 72 12.34 10.91 -6.41
C LYS A 72 13.38 9.80 -6.60
N ALA A 73 13.93 9.31 -5.50
CA ALA A 73 14.81 8.15 -5.54
C ALA A 73 14.03 6.95 -6.11
N PRO A 74 14.64 6.14 -6.98
CA PRO A 74 14.01 4.93 -7.49
C PRO A 74 13.78 3.92 -6.36
N GLY A 75 12.89 2.96 -6.62
CA GLY A 75 12.65 1.84 -5.71
C GLY A 75 13.77 0.80 -5.76
N LYS A 76 13.52 -0.38 -5.18
CA LYS A 76 14.42 -1.55 -5.25
C LYS A 76 14.65 -2.03 -6.70
N ASP A 77 13.74 -1.68 -7.60
CA ASP A 77 13.79 -1.97 -9.03
C ASP A 77 14.76 -1.06 -9.81
N ASP A 78 15.33 -0.04 -9.16
CA ASP A 78 16.17 0.99 -9.78
C ASP A 78 15.47 1.75 -10.94
N VAL A 79 14.13 1.72 -11.00
CA VAL A 79 13.34 2.40 -12.05
C VAL A 79 12.91 3.80 -11.58
N PRO A 80 13.41 4.88 -12.21
CA PRO A 80 12.97 6.23 -11.88
C PRO A 80 11.62 6.56 -12.55
N ALA A 81 10.87 7.48 -11.92
CA ALA A 81 9.58 7.95 -12.44
C ALA A 81 9.69 8.53 -13.86
N GLU A 82 10.81 9.18 -14.18
CA GLU A 82 11.10 9.75 -15.49
C GLU A 82 11.15 8.69 -16.58
N LEU A 83 11.63 7.47 -16.28
CA LEU A 83 11.69 6.38 -17.25
C LEU A 83 10.28 5.89 -17.59
N LEU A 84 9.43 5.71 -16.57
CA LEU A 84 8.04 5.32 -16.75
C LEU A 84 7.27 6.35 -17.60
N LYS A 85 7.48 7.64 -17.33
CA LYS A 85 6.86 8.73 -18.10
C LYS A 85 7.40 8.82 -19.53
N ALA A 86 8.71 8.64 -19.73
CA ALA A 86 9.33 8.68 -21.05
C ALA A 86 8.88 7.51 -21.94
N GLY A 87 8.53 6.37 -21.32
CA GLY A 87 8.01 5.20 -22.02
C GLY A 87 6.63 5.38 -22.68
N GLY A 88 5.92 6.46 -22.33
CA GLY A 88 4.68 6.84 -22.99
C GLY A 88 3.61 5.74 -22.98
N HIS A 89 2.88 5.62 -24.09
CA HIS A 89 1.77 4.67 -24.20
C HIS A 89 2.22 3.21 -24.09
N TYR A 90 3.38 2.88 -24.66
CA TYR A 90 3.89 1.50 -24.67
C TYR A 90 4.11 0.95 -23.25
N ILE A 91 4.74 1.74 -22.38
CA ILE A 91 4.93 1.34 -20.97
C ILE A 91 3.60 1.31 -20.22
N ALA A 92 2.65 2.18 -20.55
CA ALA A 92 1.33 2.16 -19.95
C ALA A 92 0.54 0.89 -20.33
N GLU A 93 0.59 0.46 -21.59
CA GLU A 93 -0.04 -0.79 -22.05
C GLU A 93 0.58 -2.00 -21.36
N TRP A 94 1.92 -2.08 -21.31
CA TRP A 94 2.62 -3.18 -20.65
C TRP A 94 2.31 -3.26 -19.14
N LEU A 95 2.31 -2.12 -18.45
CA LEU A 95 1.94 -2.06 -17.03
C LEU A 95 0.46 -2.42 -16.82
N HIS A 96 -0.43 -2.00 -17.73
CA HIS A 96 -1.84 -2.32 -17.65
C HIS A 96 -2.09 -3.83 -17.75
N GLU A 97 -1.39 -4.53 -18.63
CA GLU A 97 -1.47 -6.00 -18.72
C GLU A 97 -1.06 -6.67 -17.41
N ILE A 98 0.06 -6.26 -16.83
CA ILE A 98 0.55 -6.78 -15.54
C ILE A 98 -0.45 -6.52 -14.42
N ILE A 99 -0.95 -5.28 -14.31
CA ILE A 99 -1.88 -4.87 -13.25
C ILE A 99 -3.20 -5.64 -13.37
N ARG A 100 -3.72 -5.79 -14.60
CA ARG A 100 -4.93 -6.57 -14.86
C ARG A 100 -4.74 -8.04 -14.45
N ASP A 101 -3.64 -8.65 -14.87
CA ASP A 101 -3.38 -10.06 -14.60
C ASP A 101 -3.25 -10.31 -13.08
N VAL A 102 -2.57 -9.42 -12.34
CA VAL A 102 -2.49 -9.50 -10.88
C VAL A 102 -3.86 -9.29 -10.21
N TRP A 103 -4.66 -8.36 -10.72
CA TRP A 103 -6.00 -8.08 -10.21
C TRP A 103 -6.95 -9.27 -10.37
N GLU A 104 -6.95 -9.90 -11.55
CA GLU A 104 -7.85 -11.02 -11.85
C GLU A 104 -7.43 -12.34 -11.19
N GLN A 105 -6.12 -12.57 -11.07
CA GLN A 105 -5.60 -13.84 -10.56
C GLN A 105 -5.33 -13.82 -9.05
N GLU A 106 -5.27 -12.64 -8.43
CA GLU A 106 -4.84 -12.44 -7.04
C GLU A 106 -3.45 -13.04 -6.72
N PHE A 107 -2.63 -13.28 -7.74
CA PHE A 107 -1.26 -13.80 -7.61
C PHE A 107 -0.24 -12.79 -8.10
N MET A 108 0.80 -12.58 -7.29
CA MET A 108 1.96 -11.80 -7.71
C MET A 108 2.72 -12.52 -8.82
N ILE A 109 3.16 -11.77 -9.82
CA ILE A 109 4.07 -12.28 -10.85
C ILE A 109 5.34 -12.74 -10.13
N LYS A 110 5.69 -14.03 -10.28
CA LYS A 110 6.87 -14.61 -9.64
C LYS A 110 8.13 -14.06 -10.33
N GLU A 111 9.11 -13.66 -9.53
CA GLU A 111 10.46 -13.26 -9.96
C GLU A 111 11.16 -14.34 -10.80
#